data_AF-A0A3S3SG24-F1
#
_entry.id   AF-A0A3S3SG24-F1
#
_cell.length_a   1.000
_cell.length_b   1.000
_cell.length_c   1.000
_cell.angle_alpha   90.00
_cell.angle_beta   90.00
_cell.angle_gamma   90.00
#
_symmetry.space_group_name_H-M   'P 1'
#
loop_
_entity.id
_entity.type
_entity.pdbx_description
1 polymer ?
#
loop_
_entity_poly.entity_id
_entity_poly.type
_entity_poly.pdbx_seq_one_letter_code
_entity_poly.pdbx_strand_id
1 'polypeptide(L)' 'MVLSNYPVLEAFERNERGDLSVYCTFCKVFHHHSSDDGHKSAHCTNDESPYLKTGYIIKKTFKRISNG' A
#
# COMPACT_ATOMS: atom_id res chain seq x y z
N MET A 1 22.44 -12.78 1.62
CA MET A 1 21.28 -12.06 2.21
C MET A 1 20.50 -11.49 1.03
N VAL A 2 19.30 -12.01 0.76
CA VAL A 2 18.47 -11.51 -0.34
C VAL A 2 17.86 -10.20 0.15
N LEU A 3 18.23 -9.07 -0.46
CA LEU A 3 17.47 -7.83 -0.34
C LEU A 3 16.06 -8.15 -0.85
N SER A 4 15.09 -8.27 0.07
CA SER A 4 13.75 -8.69 -0.29
C SER A 4 13.16 -7.71 -1.29
N ASN A 5 13.01 -8.15 -2.54
CA ASN A 5 12.63 -7.34 -3.69
C ASN A 5 11.10 -7.12 -3.71
N TYR A 6 10.53 -6.72 -2.57
CA TYR A 6 9.10 -6.51 -2.45
C TYR A 6 8.71 -5.22 -3.17
N PRO A 7 7.60 -5.21 -3.92
CA PRO A 7 7.03 -3.99 -4.47
C PRO A 7 6.80 -2.97 -3.35
N VAL A 8 7.17 -1.72 -3.60
CA VAL A 8 6.85 -0.59 -2.72
C VAL A 8 5.62 0.10 -3.29
N LEU A 9 4.55 0.15 -2.51
CA LEU A 9 3.31 0.82 -2.86
C LEU A 9 3.18 2.12 -2.08
N GLU A 10 2.88 3.20 -2.80
CA GLU A 10 2.59 4.50 -2.20
C GLU A 10 1.20 4.49 -1.56
N ALA A 11 1.14 4.98 -0.32
CA ALA A 11 -0.11 5.22 0.39
C ALA A 11 -0.28 6.68 0.78
N PHE A 12 -1.53 7.09 0.94
CA PHE A 12 -1.88 8.35 1.60
C PHE A 12 -2.76 8.08 2.82
N GLU A 13 -2.69 8.97 3.81
CA GLU A 13 -3.57 8.93 4.97
C GLU A 13 -5.01 9.28 4.56
N ARG A 14 -5.96 8.43 4.93
CA ARG A 14 -7.37 8.56 4.56
C ARG A 14 -8.25 9.13 5.67
N ASN A 15 -7.74 9.24 6.90
CA ASN A 15 -8.47 9.77 8.04
C ASN A 15 -7.52 10.26 9.16
N GLU A 16 -8.10 10.92 10.16
CA GLU A 16 -7.40 11.46 11.34
C GLU A 16 -6.76 10.39 12.24
N ARG A 17 -7.14 9.11 12.06
CA ARG A 17 -6.52 7.98 12.77
C ARG A 17 -5.22 7.51 12.11
N GLY A 18 -4.88 8.06 10.94
CA GLY A 18 -3.71 7.69 10.16
C GLY A 18 -3.87 6.41 9.35
N ASP A 19 -5.10 5.92 9.15
CA ASP A 19 -5.34 4.78 8.26
C ASP A 19 -4.88 5.11 6.84
N LEU A 20 -4.50 4.10 6.09
CA LEU A 20 -3.86 4.25 4.80
C LEU A 20 -4.75 3.76 3.67
N SER A 21 -4.70 4.45 2.53
CA SER A 21 -5.24 3.99 1.25
C SER A 21 -4.10 3.77 0.26
N VAL A 22 -4.07 2.58 -0.33
CA VAL A 22 -3.10 2.18 -1.37
C VAL A 22 -3.85 1.92 -2.67
N TYR A 23 -3.40 2.52 -3.77
CA TYR A 23 -3.95 2.18 -5.09
C TYR A 23 -3.31 0.87 -5.59
N CYS A 24 -4.13 -0.14 -5.87
CA CYS A 24 -3.66 -1.38 -6.48
C CYS A 24 -3.86 -1.32 -7.99
N THR A 25 -2.78 -1.36 -8.76
CA THR A 25 -2.80 -1.35 -10.24
C THR A 25 -3.44 -2.60 -10.86
N PHE A 26 -3.44 -3.73 -10.13
CA PHE A 26 -4.06 -4.98 -10.59
C PHE A 26 -5.57 -4.99 -10.34
N CYS A 27 -5.99 -4.60 -9.14
CA CYS A 27 -7.38 -4.54 -8.73
C CYS A 27 -8.07 -3.24 -9.25
N LYS A 28 -7.30 -2.24 -9.71
CA LYS A 28 -7.74 -0.90 -10.17
C LYS A 28 -8.61 -0.13 -9.17
N VAL A 29 -8.44 -0.40 -7.88
CA VAL A 29 -9.18 0.20 -6.76
C VAL A 29 -8.24 0.56 -5.61
N PHE A 30 -8.73 1.36 -4.66
CA PHE A 30 -8.02 1.63 -3.41
C PHE A 30 -8.29 0.54 -2.37
N HIS A 31 -7.22 -0.03 -1.81
CA HIS A 31 -7.29 -0.91 -0.64
C HIS A 31 -6.99 -0.11 0.62
N HIS A 32 -7.70 -0.42 1.71
CA HIS A 32 -7.56 0.27 2.98
C HIS A 32 -6.77 -0.59 3.98
N HIS A 33 -5.87 0.06 4.71
CA HIS A 33 -5.05 -0.55 5.74
C HIS A 33 -5.08 0.31 7.02
N SER A 34 -4.87 -0.33 8.17
CA SER A 34 -4.57 0.39 9.41
C SER A 34 -3.24 1.15 9.29
N SER A 35 -2.99 2.06 10.24
CA SER A 35 -1.78 2.88 10.30
C SER A 35 -0.50 2.11 10.66
N ASP A 36 -0.61 0.82 10.99
CA ASP A 36 0.49 -0.06 11.43
C ASP A 36 1.58 -0.22 10.36
N ASP A 37 2.83 -0.32 10.78
CA ASP A 37 3.98 -0.52 9.87
C ASP A 37 4.21 -2.00 9.47
N GLY A 38 5.06 -2.23 8.46
CA GLY A 38 5.56 -3.56 8.05
C GLY A 38 5.07 -4.08 6.70
N HIS A 39 5.48 -5.30 6.36
CA HIS A 39 4.97 -6.03 5.18
C HIS A 39 3.47 -6.27 5.35
N LYS A 40 2.66 -5.82 4.40
CA LYS A 40 1.21 -6.05 4.42
C LYS A 40 0.86 -7.10 3.38
N SER A 41 0.05 -8.08 3.78
CA SER A 41 -0.59 -8.97 2.82
C SER A 41 -1.60 -8.16 2.01
N ALA A 42 -1.50 -8.28 0.69
CA ALA A 42 -2.51 -7.77 -0.20
C ALA A 42 -3.80 -8.55 0.00
N HIS A 43 -4.90 -7.89 0.35
CA HIS A 43 -6.24 -8.45 0.17
C HIS A 43 -6.72 -8.25 -1.28
N CYS A 44 -5.80 -8.19 -2.27
CA CYS A 44 -6.23 -8.05 -3.66
C CYS A 44 -6.96 -9.33 -4.06
N THR A 45 -8.13 -9.19 -4.66
CA THR A 45 -8.99 -10.30 -5.07
C THR A 45 -8.56 -10.91 -6.41
N ASN A 46 -7.42 -10.46 -6.97
CA ASN A 46 -6.86 -10.97 -8.20
C ASN A 46 -5.76 -12.00 -7.89
N ASP A 47 -6.05 -13.27 -8.15
CA ASP A 47 -5.16 -14.41 -7.90
C ASP A 47 -3.88 -14.39 -8.76
N GLU A 48 -3.86 -13.60 -9.84
CA GLU A 48 -2.69 -13.38 -10.68
C GLU A 48 -1.77 -12.26 -10.14
N SER A 49 -2.22 -11.49 -9.15
CA SER A 49 -1.42 -10.41 -8.61
C SER A 49 -0.20 -10.94 -7.82
N PRO A 50 1.03 -10.53 -8.17
CA PRO A 50 2.23 -10.84 -7.36
C PRO A 50 2.08 -10.38 -5.91
N TYR A 51 1.28 -9.33 -5.67
CA TYR A 51 1.00 -8.80 -4.34
C TYR A 51 0.36 -9.82 -3.40
N LEU A 52 -0.45 -10.74 -3.92
CA LEU A 52 -1.07 -11.80 -3.11
C LEU A 52 -0.03 -12.83 -2.65
N LYS A 53 0.96 -13.14 -3.50
CA LYS A 53 1.94 -14.21 -3.28
C LYS A 53 3.15 -13.75 -2.49
N THR A 54 3.64 -12.52 -2.74
CA THR A 54 4.85 -12.00 -2.10
C THR A 54 4.56 -10.94 -1.05
N GLY A 55 3.37 -10.32 -1.06
CA GLY A 55 3.12 -9.10 -0.28
C GLY A 55 3.84 -7.88 -0.87
N TYR A 56 3.75 -6.76 -0.16
CA TYR A 56 4.37 -5.48 -0.52
C TYR A 56 4.73 -4.66 0.73
N ILE A 57 5.51 -3.61 0.52
CA ILE A 57 5.81 -2.59 1.52
C ILE A 57 4.95 -1.36 1.25
N ILE A 58 4.24 -0.87 2.26
CA ILE A 58 3.53 0.41 2.17
C ILE A 58 4.49 1.53 2.54
N LYS A 59 4.64 2.51 1.65
CA LYS A 59 5.36 3.76 1.93
C LYS A 59 4.35 4.90 2.04
N LYS A 60 4.20 5.45 3.24
CA LYS A 60 3.39 6.65 3.47
C LYS A 60 3.99 7.81 2.67
N THR A 61 3.19 8.39 1.79
CA THR A 61 3.54 9.60 1.06
C THR A 61 2.99 10.79 1.84
N PHE A 62 3.88 11.62 2.37
CA PHE A 62 3.50 12.96 2.82
C PHE A 62 3.41 13.83 1.57
N LYS A 63 2.34 13.69 0.77
CA LYS A 63 2.03 14.75 -0.18
C LYS A 63 1.73 15.98 0.68
N ARG A 64 2.70 16.91 0.80
CA ARG A 64 2.42 18.28 1.24
C ARG A 64 1.24 18.71 0.38
N ILE A 65 0.10 18.99 1.02
CA ILE A 65 -0.95 19.78 0.38
C ILE A 65 -0.27 21.12 0.08
N SER A 66 0.27 21.26 -1.12
CA SER A 66 0.62 22.56 -1.66
C SER A 66 -0.71 23.26 -1.91
N ASN A 67 -1.18 23.96 -0.89
CA ASN A 67 -2.18 25.01 -1.05
C ASN A 67 -1.58 26.03 -2.02
N GLY A 68 -2.06 26.00 -3.26
CA GLY A 68 -1.94 27.08 -4.23
C GLY A 68 -3.18 27.94 -4.15
#